data_AF-A0A494Z6L5-F1
#
_entry.id   AF-A0A494Z6L5-F1
#
_cell.length_a   1.000
_cell.length_b   1.000
_cell.length_c   1.000
_cell.angle_alpha   90.00
_cell.angle_beta   90.00
_cell.angle_gamma   90.00
#
_symmetry.space_group_name_H-M   'P 1'
#
loop_
_entity.id
_entity.type
_entity.pdbx_description
1 polymer ?
#
loop_
_entity_poly.entity_id
_entity_poly.type
_entity_poly.pdbx_seq_one_letter_code
_entity_poly.pdbx_strand_id
1 'polypeptide(L)'
;MFEFIKYSLQDYIRSQKYFAPISTYIIIIFVFYTYTPNPIIDSYAVTALILFVISAWLCVSFLSLDSTVQKQIIILRLKSNTRYFVGKLLSIWLVTVVLTVYAFLYPILFQMFREPVNFTLGFVAILNHMVLAILGISVASIFSREVIKSPISAYGGLALCLTISISALGIYDVLPSIFKNIVWIIPPAISTQSSLMEWSGTSITQLSIFSFVWIVIYSLLVLLLFLKLSRR
;
A
#
# COMPACT_ATOMS: atom_id res chain seq x y z
N MET A 1 -2.56 -21.71 8.85
CA MET A 1 -2.43 -20.38 8.21
C MET A 1 -1.05 -20.24 7.59
N PHE A 2 0.01 -20.43 8.35
CA PHE A 2 1.41 -20.36 7.86
C PHE A 2 1.67 -21.17 6.59
N GLU A 3 1.29 -22.46 6.56
CA GLU A 3 1.44 -23.31 5.36
C GLU A 3 0.74 -22.75 4.11
N PHE A 4 -0.42 -22.11 4.29
CA PHE A 4 -1.15 -21.49 3.18
C PHE A 4 -0.44 -20.22 2.69
N ILE A 5 0.07 -19.38 3.59
CA ILE A 5 0.88 -18.20 3.21
C ILE A 5 2.11 -18.64 2.43
N LYS A 6 2.84 -19.65 2.91
CA LYS A 6 4.00 -20.22 2.23
C LYS A 6 3.64 -20.72 0.83
N TYR A 7 2.56 -21.49 0.71
CA TYR A 7 2.05 -21.95 -0.57
C TYR A 7 1.72 -20.79 -1.52
N SER A 8 0.95 -19.79 -1.07
CA SER A 8 0.53 -18.67 -1.91
C SER A 8 1.70 -17.79 -2.36
N LEU A 9 2.72 -17.61 -1.54
CA LEU A 9 3.95 -16.92 -1.92
C LEU A 9 4.74 -17.71 -2.97
N GLN A 10 4.88 -19.03 -2.80
CA GLN A 10 5.55 -19.89 -3.79
C GLN A 10 4.80 -19.89 -5.14
N ASP A 11 3.47 -19.95 -5.10
CA ASP A 11 2.63 -19.86 -6.29
C ASP A 11 2.81 -18.52 -7.02
N TYR A 12 2.88 -17.42 -6.26
CA TYR A 12 3.11 -16.10 -6.84
C TYR A 12 4.48 -15.99 -7.53
N ILE A 13 5.53 -16.53 -6.90
CA ILE A 13 6.86 -16.58 -7.51
C ILE A 13 6.83 -17.40 -8.81
N ARG A 14 6.19 -18.57 -8.81
CA ARG A 14 6.08 -19.40 -10.01
C ARG A 14 5.28 -18.73 -11.13
N SER A 15 4.26 -17.95 -10.79
CA SER A 15 3.42 -17.24 -11.76
C SER A 15 4.12 -16.11 -12.51
N GLN A 16 5.28 -15.64 -12.03
CA GLN A 16 6.02 -14.48 -12.54
C GLN A 16 5.23 -13.15 -12.55
N LYS A 17 3.98 -13.13 -12.09
CA LYS A 17 3.15 -11.91 -12.05
C LYS A 17 3.64 -10.85 -11.06
N TYR A 18 4.59 -11.20 -10.19
CA TYR A 18 5.29 -10.28 -9.31
C TYR A 18 6.32 -9.42 -10.05
N PHE A 19 6.85 -9.91 -11.18
CA PHE A 19 8.02 -9.33 -11.81
C PHE A 19 7.77 -7.90 -12.27
N ALA A 20 6.65 -7.64 -12.95
CA ALA A 20 6.31 -6.30 -13.43
C ALA A 20 6.20 -5.28 -12.29
N PRO A 21 5.33 -5.43 -11.28
CA PRO A 21 5.20 -4.43 -10.21
C PRO A 21 6.48 -4.26 -9.37
N ILE A 22 7.20 -5.36 -9.05
CA ILE A 22 8.43 -5.27 -8.26
C ILE A 22 9.56 -4.61 -9.07
N SER A 23 9.76 -4.98 -10.32
CA SER A 23 10.80 -4.36 -11.17
C SER A 23 10.51 -2.89 -11.42
N THR A 24 9.24 -2.52 -11.66
CA THR A 24 8.83 -1.11 -11.76
C THR A 24 9.17 -0.35 -10.49
N TYR A 25 8.88 -0.89 -9.30
CA TYR A 25 9.24 -0.22 -8.05
C TYR A 25 10.76 -0.04 -7.91
N ILE A 26 11.53 -1.10 -8.15
CA ILE A 26 13.01 -1.05 -8.09
C ILE A 26 13.56 0.02 -9.03
N ILE A 27 13.10 0.03 -10.29
CA ILE A 27 13.52 1.00 -11.31
C ILE A 27 13.15 2.42 -10.88
N ILE A 28 11.93 2.64 -10.38
CA ILE A 28 11.50 3.96 -9.93
C ILE A 28 12.36 4.45 -8.76
N ILE A 29 12.64 3.62 -7.77
CA ILE A 29 13.53 3.98 -6.66
C ILE A 29 14.93 4.33 -7.17
N PHE A 30 15.47 3.53 -8.09
CA PHE A 30 16.78 3.80 -8.69
C PHE A 30 16.81 5.16 -9.40
N VAL A 31 15.81 5.44 -10.25
CA VAL A 31 15.69 6.71 -10.97
C VAL A 31 15.50 7.87 -10.01
N PHE A 32 14.66 7.72 -8.98
CA PHE A 32 14.36 8.78 -8.02
C PHE A 32 15.61 9.27 -7.27
N TYR A 33 16.52 8.36 -6.93
CA TYR A 33 17.78 8.69 -6.26
C TYR A 33 18.94 9.01 -7.23
N THR A 34 18.67 9.26 -8.52
CA THR A 34 19.72 9.71 -9.47
C THR A 34 20.17 11.13 -9.17
N TYR A 35 19.26 11.99 -8.72
CA TYR A 35 19.58 13.34 -8.27
C TYR A 35 19.93 13.29 -6.80
N THR A 36 21.14 13.73 -6.45
CA THR A 36 21.65 13.72 -5.08
C THR A 36 22.27 15.07 -4.72
N PRO A 37 22.30 15.41 -3.43
CA PRO A 37 21.75 14.67 -2.29
C PRO A 37 20.30 15.09 -1.96
N ASN A 38 19.45 14.12 -1.63
CA ASN A 38 18.03 14.37 -1.38
C ASN A 38 17.72 14.62 0.11
N PRO A 39 16.69 15.43 0.44
CA PRO A 39 16.16 15.52 1.80
C PRO A 39 15.56 14.18 2.24
N ILE A 40 15.89 13.74 3.45
CA ILE A 40 15.55 12.38 3.92
C ILE A 40 14.02 12.21 4.07
N ILE A 41 13.36 13.15 4.73
CA ILE A 41 11.92 13.09 5.03
C ILE A 41 11.11 13.09 3.72
N ASP A 42 11.38 14.06 2.84
CA ASP A 42 10.67 14.18 1.55
C ASP A 42 10.86 12.94 0.68
N SER A 43 12.09 12.42 0.63
CA SER A 43 12.40 11.21 -0.14
C SER A 43 11.57 10.03 0.33
N TYR A 44 11.59 9.74 1.64
CA TYR A 44 10.85 8.60 2.19
C TYR A 44 9.33 8.78 2.13
N ALA A 45 8.84 10.02 2.18
CA ALA A 45 7.43 10.29 2.03
C ALA A 45 6.95 9.99 0.59
N VAL A 46 7.74 10.42 -0.42
CA VAL A 46 7.46 10.12 -1.84
C VAL A 46 7.60 8.62 -2.14
N THR A 47 8.65 7.94 -1.67
CA THR A 47 8.81 6.50 -1.92
C THR A 47 7.73 5.64 -1.26
N ALA A 48 7.15 6.10 -0.16
CA ALA A 48 6.01 5.46 0.48
C ALA A 48 4.70 5.65 -0.33
N LEU A 49 4.48 6.83 -0.93
CA LEU A 49 3.36 7.05 -1.87
C LEU A 49 3.49 6.17 -3.12
N ILE A 50 4.70 6.00 -3.64
CA ILE A 50 4.95 5.09 -4.76
C ILE A 50 4.65 3.65 -4.32
N LEU A 51 5.04 3.25 -3.09
CA LEU A 51 4.73 1.93 -2.55
C LEU A 51 3.22 1.70 -2.37
N PHE A 52 2.43 2.74 -2.05
CA PHE A 52 0.96 2.67 -2.03
C PHE A 52 0.37 2.25 -3.38
N VAL A 53 0.86 2.83 -4.48
CA VAL A 53 0.41 2.46 -5.84
C VAL A 53 0.88 1.05 -6.20
N ILE A 54 2.13 0.72 -5.90
CA ILE A 54 2.69 -0.60 -6.20
C ILE A 54 2.02 -1.70 -5.37
N SER A 55 1.71 -1.46 -4.09
CA SER A 55 1.03 -2.42 -3.23
C SER A 55 -0.39 -2.72 -3.72
N ALA A 56 -1.08 -1.72 -4.26
CA ALA A 56 -2.37 -1.90 -4.91
C ALA A 56 -2.26 -2.80 -6.15
N TRP A 57 -1.27 -2.56 -7.02
CA TRP A 57 -1.01 -3.39 -8.20
C TRP A 57 -0.65 -4.84 -7.81
N LEU A 58 0.26 -5.00 -6.86
CA LEU A 58 0.63 -6.29 -6.28
C LEU A 58 -0.61 -7.03 -5.76
N CYS A 59 -1.49 -6.35 -5.01
CA CYS A 59 -2.70 -6.94 -4.44
C CYS A 59 -3.66 -7.48 -5.52
N VAL A 60 -4.00 -6.69 -6.54
CA VAL A 60 -4.90 -7.15 -7.62
C VAL A 60 -4.29 -8.33 -8.38
N SER A 61 -3.00 -8.22 -8.71
CA SER A 61 -2.25 -9.30 -9.38
C SER A 61 -2.32 -10.59 -8.56
N PHE A 62 -2.07 -10.50 -7.25
CA PHE A 62 -2.02 -11.63 -6.34
C PHE A 62 -3.39 -12.27 -6.07
N LEU A 63 -4.45 -11.47 -5.92
CA LEU A 63 -5.82 -11.97 -5.75
C LEU A 63 -6.36 -12.65 -7.01
N SER A 64 -5.81 -12.33 -8.18
CA SER A 64 -6.16 -12.95 -9.47
C SER A 64 -5.35 -14.21 -9.84
N LEU A 65 -4.55 -14.74 -8.91
CA LEU A 65 -3.73 -15.92 -9.16
C LEU A 65 -4.56 -17.20 -9.27
N ASP A 66 -5.42 -17.44 -8.28
CA ASP A 66 -6.14 -18.69 -8.15
C ASP A 66 -7.31 -18.76 -9.14
N SER A 67 -7.43 -19.88 -9.86
CA SER A 67 -8.63 -20.17 -10.64
C SER A 67 -9.83 -20.39 -9.72
N THR A 68 -11.05 -20.22 -10.24
CA THR A 68 -12.29 -20.41 -9.45
C THR A 68 -12.35 -21.78 -8.78
N VAL A 69 -11.90 -22.83 -9.49
CA VAL A 69 -11.87 -24.22 -8.98
C VAL A 69 -10.81 -24.37 -7.89
N GLN A 70 -9.58 -23.88 -8.12
CA GLN A 70 -8.50 -23.93 -7.14
C GLN A 70 -8.89 -23.20 -5.84
N LYS A 71 -9.49 -22.01 -5.96
CA LYS A 71 -10.01 -21.24 -4.83
C LYS A 71 -11.01 -22.05 -4.01
N GLN A 72 -11.99 -22.70 -4.64
CA GLN A 72 -12.99 -23.52 -3.94
C GLN A 72 -12.36 -24.68 -3.16
N ILE A 73 -11.42 -25.40 -3.79
CA ILE A 73 -10.68 -26.49 -3.14
C ILE A 73 -9.91 -25.99 -1.91
N ILE A 74 -9.22 -24.85 -2.04
CA ILE A 74 -8.46 -24.27 -0.93
C ILE A 74 -9.40 -23.82 0.20
N ILE A 75 -10.53 -23.19 -0.12
CA ILE A 75 -11.53 -22.77 0.89
C ILE A 75 -12.09 -23.98 1.63
N LEU A 76 -12.40 -25.09 0.93
CA LEU A 76 -12.85 -26.34 1.53
C LEU A 76 -11.79 -26.91 2.48
N ARG A 77 -10.52 -26.91 2.06
CA ARG A 77 -9.39 -27.35 2.91
C ARG A 77 -9.20 -26.48 4.15
N LEU A 78 -9.34 -25.16 4.01
CA LEU A 78 -9.21 -24.19 5.11
C LEU A 78 -10.47 -24.10 6.00
N LYS A 79 -11.60 -24.65 5.54
CA LYS A 79 -12.93 -24.60 6.17
C LYS A 79 -13.42 -23.16 6.43
N SER A 80 -12.90 -22.17 5.71
CA SER A 80 -13.25 -20.77 5.92
C SER A 80 -12.82 -19.87 4.76
N ASN A 81 -13.79 -19.17 4.17
CA ASN A 81 -13.53 -18.15 3.14
C ASN A 81 -12.73 -16.96 3.70
N THR A 82 -13.02 -16.54 4.93
CA THR A 82 -12.27 -15.45 5.58
C THR A 82 -10.81 -15.82 5.77
N ARG A 83 -10.49 -17.06 6.17
CA ARG A 83 -9.10 -17.51 6.32
C ARG A 83 -8.35 -17.53 5.00
N TYR A 84 -9.02 -17.86 3.90
CA TYR A 84 -8.44 -17.76 2.55
C TYR A 84 -8.03 -16.32 2.23
N PHE A 85 -8.95 -15.35 2.32
CA PHE A 85 -8.64 -13.97 1.98
C PHE A 85 -7.65 -13.33 2.94
N VAL A 86 -7.77 -13.55 4.24
CA VAL A 86 -6.80 -13.05 5.23
C VAL A 86 -5.41 -13.64 4.96
N GLY A 87 -5.30 -14.93 4.64
CA GLY A 87 -4.02 -15.53 4.27
C GLY A 87 -3.41 -14.90 3.00
N LYS A 88 -4.23 -14.62 1.98
CA LYS A 88 -3.76 -13.97 0.75
C LYS A 88 -3.30 -12.53 1.02
N LEU A 89 -4.08 -11.76 1.80
CA LEU A 89 -3.77 -10.38 2.17
C LEU A 89 -2.50 -10.29 3.03
N LEU A 90 -2.33 -11.22 3.99
CA LEU A 90 -1.09 -11.32 4.77
C LEU A 90 0.11 -11.67 3.90
N SER A 91 -0.06 -12.56 2.91
CA SER A 91 1.01 -12.93 1.98
C SER A 91 1.49 -11.71 1.19
N ILE A 92 0.57 -10.92 0.62
CA ILE A 92 0.96 -9.74 -0.16
C ILE A 92 1.53 -8.63 0.73
N TRP A 93 1.06 -8.50 1.97
CA TRP A 93 1.65 -7.60 2.95
C TRP A 93 3.11 -7.95 3.25
N LEU A 94 3.45 -9.24 3.41
CA LEU A 94 4.85 -9.68 3.57
C LEU A 94 5.73 -9.32 2.37
N VAL A 95 5.20 -9.36 1.15
CA VAL A 95 5.93 -8.88 -0.05
C VAL A 95 6.20 -7.39 0.06
N THR A 96 5.22 -6.59 0.48
CA THR A 96 5.42 -5.14 0.67
C THR A 96 6.40 -4.81 1.78
N VAL A 97 6.50 -5.63 2.83
CA VAL A 97 7.51 -5.49 3.89
C VAL A 97 8.93 -5.59 3.30
N VAL A 98 9.17 -6.54 2.39
CA VAL A 98 10.46 -6.67 1.70
C VAL A 98 10.77 -5.42 0.85
N LEU A 99 9.77 -4.89 0.14
CA LEU A 99 9.94 -3.66 -0.65
C LEU A 99 10.19 -2.43 0.23
N THR A 100 9.55 -2.34 1.40
CA THR A 100 9.83 -1.29 2.38
C THR A 100 11.27 -1.34 2.86
N VAL A 101 11.78 -2.54 3.18
CA VAL A 101 13.19 -2.73 3.59
C VAL A 101 14.13 -2.30 2.47
N TYR A 102 13.83 -2.67 1.22
CA TYR A 102 14.61 -2.23 0.06
C TYR A 102 14.62 -0.70 -0.08
N ALA A 103 13.46 -0.05 -0.07
CA ALA A 103 13.35 1.40 -0.22
C ALA A 103 14.02 2.17 0.93
N PHE A 104 14.03 1.59 2.14
CA PHE A 104 14.71 2.14 3.30
C PHE A 104 16.24 1.98 3.22
N LEU A 105 16.73 0.78 2.90
CA LEU A 105 18.17 0.50 2.92
C LEU A 105 18.91 1.06 1.69
N TYR A 106 18.28 1.08 0.52
CA TYR A 106 18.90 1.51 -0.72
C TYR A 106 19.62 2.88 -0.61
N PRO A 107 18.94 3.99 -0.27
CA PRO A 107 19.61 5.29 -0.22
C PRO A 107 20.65 5.41 0.90
N ILE A 108 20.53 4.62 1.97
CA ILE A 108 21.50 4.58 3.08
C ILE A 108 22.80 3.90 2.62
N LEU A 109 22.69 2.73 1.99
CA LEU A 109 23.84 1.94 1.53
C LEU A 109 24.64 2.66 0.45
N PHE A 110 23.96 3.42 -0.41
CA PHE A 110 24.58 4.19 -1.50
C PHE A 110 24.87 5.65 -1.14
N GLN A 111 24.72 6.05 0.13
CA GLN A 111 25.04 7.40 0.62
C GLN A 111 24.33 8.52 -0.16
N MET A 112 23.04 8.31 -0.49
CA MET A 112 22.25 9.23 -1.32
C MET A 112 21.72 10.46 -0.54
N PHE A 113 21.96 10.53 0.77
CA PHE A 113 21.50 11.59 1.66
C PHE A 113 22.66 12.49 2.13
N ARG A 114 22.35 13.77 2.42
CA ARG A 114 23.32 14.73 3.00
C ARG A 114 23.73 14.34 4.43
N GLU A 115 22.78 13.78 5.17
CA GLU A 115 22.91 13.54 6.61
C GLU A 115 22.58 12.08 6.91
N PRO A 116 23.14 11.50 7.99
CA PRO A 116 22.81 10.15 8.40
C PRO A 116 21.36 10.05 8.88
N VAL A 117 20.74 8.90 8.62
CA VAL A 117 19.37 8.62 9.07
C VAL A 117 19.37 8.34 10.56
N ASN A 118 18.77 9.25 11.35
CA ASN A 118 18.50 9.02 12.77
C ASN A 118 17.49 7.88 12.96
N PHE A 119 17.62 7.12 14.06
CA PHE A 119 16.70 6.05 14.46
C PHE A 119 15.23 6.49 14.44
N THR A 120 14.91 7.66 15.00
CA THR A 120 13.53 8.18 15.04
C THR A 120 12.97 8.37 13.63
N LEU A 121 13.74 9.00 12.75
CA LEU A 121 13.37 9.22 11.36
C LEU A 121 13.21 7.90 10.63
N GLY A 122 14.15 6.97 10.79
CA GLY A 122 14.07 5.66 10.16
C GLY A 122 12.84 4.87 10.61
N PHE A 123 12.50 4.91 11.89
CA PHE A 123 11.29 4.28 12.42
C PHE A 123 10.02 4.87 11.79
N VAL A 124 9.89 6.20 11.75
CA VAL A 124 8.75 6.89 11.14
C VAL A 124 8.66 6.61 9.63
N ALA A 125 9.80 6.59 8.94
CA ALA A 125 9.87 6.28 7.52
C ALA A 125 9.35 4.87 7.23
N ILE A 126 9.82 3.85 7.97
CA ILE A 126 9.36 2.47 7.82
C ILE A 126 7.86 2.37 8.13
N LEU A 127 7.41 3.00 9.23
CA LEU A 127 6.00 3.03 9.61
C LEU A 127 5.13 3.63 8.49
N ASN A 128 5.55 4.74 7.90
CA ASN A 128 4.83 5.40 6.81
C ASN A 128 4.68 4.47 5.59
N HIS A 129 5.77 3.81 5.17
CA HIS A 129 5.74 2.84 4.09
C HIS A 129 4.77 1.69 4.39
N MET A 130 4.78 1.14 5.60
CA MET A 130 3.90 0.03 5.98
C MET A 130 2.42 0.44 5.97
N VAL A 131 2.10 1.61 6.53
CA VAL A 131 0.73 2.13 6.62
C VAL A 131 0.17 2.42 5.23
N LEU A 132 0.97 3.05 4.35
CA LEU A 132 0.59 3.31 2.97
C LEU A 132 0.52 2.03 2.12
N ALA A 133 1.40 1.05 2.36
CA ALA A 133 1.30 -0.25 1.70
C ALA A 133 0.00 -0.97 2.06
N ILE A 134 -0.38 -0.98 3.35
CA ILE A 134 -1.66 -1.55 3.82
C ILE A 134 -2.85 -0.81 3.20
N LEU A 135 -2.80 0.52 3.10
CA LEU A 135 -3.84 1.30 2.45
C LEU A 135 -4.02 0.87 0.99
N GLY A 136 -2.94 0.73 0.23
CA GLY A 136 -3.00 0.31 -1.18
C GLY A 136 -3.55 -1.10 -1.33
N ILE A 137 -3.14 -2.03 -0.47
CA ILE A 137 -3.68 -3.40 -0.43
C ILE A 137 -5.19 -3.37 -0.13
N SER A 138 -5.61 -2.55 0.85
CA SER A 138 -7.01 -2.45 1.26
C SER A 138 -7.90 -1.93 0.13
N VAL A 139 -7.52 -0.83 -0.51
CA VAL A 139 -8.25 -0.23 -1.63
C VAL A 139 -8.32 -1.23 -2.79
N ALA A 140 -7.19 -1.82 -3.19
CA ALA A 140 -7.14 -2.79 -4.27
C ALA A 140 -8.01 -4.04 -4.03
N SER A 141 -8.20 -4.46 -2.78
CA SER A 141 -9.04 -5.61 -2.46
C SER A 141 -10.50 -5.41 -2.89
N ILE A 142 -11.04 -4.19 -2.76
CA ILE A 142 -12.40 -3.83 -3.21
C ILE A 142 -12.51 -3.86 -4.74
N PHE A 143 -11.44 -3.56 -5.46
CA PHE A 143 -11.39 -3.61 -6.93
C PHE A 143 -10.94 -4.97 -7.46
N SER A 144 -10.86 -6.00 -6.61
CA SER A 144 -10.56 -7.35 -7.07
C SER A 144 -11.74 -7.98 -7.82
N ARG A 145 -11.46 -9.03 -8.61
CA ARG A 145 -12.48 -9.81 -9.34
C ARG A 145 -13.56 -10.43 -8.44
N GLU A 146 -13.29 -10.50 -7.15
CA GLU A 146 -14.20 -11.02 -6.13
C GLU A 146 -15.37 -10.09 -5.82
N VAL A 147 -15.17 -8.79 -6.02
CA VAL A 147 -16.19 -7.77 -5.78
C VAL A 147 -16.65 -7.17 -7.11
N ILE A 148 -15.73 -6.90 -8.03
CA ILE A 148 -16.01 -6.30 -9.34
C ILE A 148 -15.70 -7.30 -10.46
N LYS A 149 -16.74 -7.85 -11.07
CA LYS A 149 -16.60 -8.89 -12.11
C LYS A 149 -15.97 -8.38 -13.40
N SER A 150 -16.27 -7.14 -13.81
CA SER A 150 -15.74 -6.54 -15.03
C SER A 150 -14.28 -6.13 -14.84
N PRO A 151 -13.32 -6.69 -15.60
CA PRO A 151 -11.92 -6.32 -15.44
C PRO A 151 -11.65 -4.85 -15.79
N ILE A 152 -12.35 -4.30 -16.79
CA ILE A 152 -12.23 -2.89 -17.19
C ILE A 152 -12.67 -1.97 -16.05
N SER A 153 -13.82 -2.26 -15.43
CA SER A 153 -14.34 -1.48 -14.31
C SER A 153 -13.47 -1.62 -13.05
N ALA A 154 -12.91 -2.81 -12.81
CA ALA A 154 -12.00 -3.08 -11.70
C ALA A 154 -10.71 -2.26 -11.81
N TYR A 155 -9.96 -2.41 -12.92
CA TYR A 155 -8.69 -1.71 -13.11
C TYR A 155 -8.89 -0.20 -13.28
N GLY A 156 -9.90 0.22 -14.06
CA GLY A 156 -10.21 1.64 -14.24
C GLY A 156 -10.66 2.31 -12.94
N GLY A 157 -11.53 1.64 -12.18
CA GLY A 157 -11.98 2.12 -10.87
C GLY A 157 -10.84 2.20 -9.86
N LEU A 158 -9.94 1.22 -9.82
CA LEU A 158 -8.76 1.26 -8.97
C LEU A 158 -7.85 2.43 -9.35
N ALA A 159 -7.53 2.58 -10.64
CA ALA A 159 -6.68 3.67 -11.12
C ALA A 159 -7.26 5.04 -10.76
N LEU A 160 -8.56 5.25 -10.98
CA LEU A 160 -9.27 6.47 -10.58
C LEU A 160 -9.25 6.68 -9.05
N CYS A 161 -9.44 5.62 -8.26
CA CYS A 161 -9.42 5.73 -6.81
C CYS A 161 -8.03 6.12 -6.28
N LEU A 162 -6.96 5.54 -6.84
CA LEU A 162 -5.59 5.88 -6.48
C LEU A 162 -5.24 7.33 -6.87
N THR A 163 -5.64 7.78 -8.07
CA THR A 163 -5.39 9.18 -8.48
C THR A 163 -6.14 10.18 -7.62
N ILE A 164 -7.43 9.93 -7.34
CA ILE A 164 -8.23 10.78 -6.44
C ILE A 164 -7.62 10.82 -5.04
N SER A 165 -7.11 9.67 -4.55
CA SER A 165 -6.45 9.56 -3.24
C SER A 165 -5.18 10.42 -3.15
N ILE A 166 -4.35 10.42 -4.18
CA ILE A 166 -3.12 11.23 -4.23
C ILE A 166 -3.45 12.72 -4.40
N SER A 167 -4.49 13.05 -5.16
CA SER A 167 -4.91 14.44 -5.42
C SER A 167 -5.86 15.02 -4.36
N ALA A 168 -6.09 14.32 -3.25
CA ALA A 168 -7.12 14.69 -2.27
C ALA A 168 -6.95 16.10 -1.68
N LEU A 169 -5.72 16.57 -1.45
CA LEU A 169 -5.47 17.94 -0.97
C LEU A 169 -5.88 18.99 -1.99
N GLY A 170 -5.45 18.84 -3.26
CA GLY A 170 -5.85 19.77 -4.32
C GLY A 170 -7.36 19.78 -4.56
N ILE A 171 -8.03 18.64 -4.38
CA ILE A 171 -9.50 18.55 -4.44
C ILE A 171 -10.13 19.34 -3.28
N TYR A 172 -9.60 19.20 -2.07
CA TYR A 172 -10.11 19.91 -0.88
C TYR A 172 -10.06 21.43 -1.04
N ASP A 173 -8.99 21.95 -1.64
CA ASP A 173 -8.78 23.39 -1.82
C ASP A 173 -9.74 24.03 -2.84
N VAL A 174 -10.17 23.26 -3.84
CA VAL A 174 -11.07 23.73 -4.91
C VAL A 174 -12.55 23.54 -4.53
N LEU A 175 -12.87 22.64 -3.60
CA LEU A 175 -14.25 22.30 -3.28
C LEU A 175 -14.98 23.41 -2.49
N PRO A 176 -16.26 23.72 -2.82
CA PRO A 176 -17.11 24.58 -2.00
C PRO A 176 -17.24 24.05 -0.57
N SER A 177 -17.37 24.94 0.42
CA SER A 177 -17.38 24.61 1.85
C SER A 177 -18.38 23.51 2.24
N ILE A 178 -19.52 23.44 1.55
CA ILE A 178 -20.57 22.43 1.76
C ILE A 178 -20.10 21.00 1.41
N PHE A 179 -19.21 20.85 0.42
CA PHE A 179 -18.76 19.55 -0.08
C PHE A 179 -17.42 19.10 0.50
N LYS A 180 -16.70 19.94 1.24
CA LYS A 180 -15.35 19.63 1.77
C LYS A 180 -15.30 18.33 2.58
N ASN A 181 -16.37 17.99 3.27
CA ASN A 181 -16.45 16.76 4.07
C ASN A 181 -16.42 15.48 3.21
N ILE A 182 -16.67 15.54 1.90
CA ILE A 182 -16.62 14.36 1.01
C ILE A 182 -15.21 13.75 0.93
N VAL A 183 -14.17 14.57 1.18
CA VAL A 183 -12.77 14.14 1.16
C VAL A 183 -12.48 13.08 2.22
N TRP A 184 -13.29 12.98 3.27
CA TRP A 184 -13.16 11.94 4.30
C TRP A 184 -13.45 10.52 3.78
N ILE A 185 -14.20 10.40 2.68
CA ILE A 185 -14.48 9.10 2.04
C ILE A 185 -13.30 8.68 1.16
N ILE A 186 -12.51 9.63 0.67
CA ILE A 186 -11.36 9.36 -0.20
C ILE A 186 -10.26 8.65 0.61
N PRO A 187 -9.58 7.62 0.05
CA PRO A 187 -8.49 6.98 0.75
C PRO A 187 -7.40 8.01 1.13
N PRO A 188 -6.99 8.09 2.40
CA PRO A 188 -6.15 9.17 2.90
C PRO A 188 -4.64 8.97 2.64
N ALA A 189 -4.23 8.72 1.38
CA ALA A 189 -2.82 8.45 1.06
C ALA A 189 -1.91 9.68 1.29
N ILE A 190 -2.41 10.88 1.02
CA ILE A 190 -1.63 12.12 1.13
C ILE A 190 -1.57 12.68 2.57
N SER A 191 -2.38 12.14 3.49
CA SER A 191 -2.50 12.69 4.86
C SER A 191 -1.21 12.57 5.68
N THR A 192 -0.40 11.54 5.45
CA THR A 192 0.92 11.45 6.11
C THR A 192 1.96 12.34 5.45
N GLN A 193 1.81 12.67 4.17
CA GLN A 193 2.72 13.58 3.46
C GLN A 193 2.72 14.96 4.09
N SER A 194 1.54 15.54 4.33
CA SER A 194 1.42 16.85 4.98
C SER A 194 2.02 16.85 6.38
N SER A 195 1.73 15.81 7.17
CA SER A 195 2.29 15.66 8.52
C SER A 195 3.81 15.46 8.53
N LEU A 196 4.38 14.82 7.51
CA LEU A 196 5.82 14.63 7.38
C LEU A 196 6.53 15.91 6.91
N MET A 197 5.93 16.65 5.98
CA MET A 197 6.50 17.91 5.48
C MET A 197 6.57 18.99 6.56
N GLU A 198 5.65 18.99 7.52
CA GLU A 198 5.66 19.91 8.67
C GLU A 198 6.60 19.44 9.81
N TRP A 199 7.12 18.22 9.73
CA TRP A 199 7.88 17.61 10.81
C TRP A 199 9.38 17.90 10.74
N SER A 200 9.97 18.30 11.86
CA SER A 200 11.40 18.64 11.96
C SER A 200 12.35 17.43 11.91
N GLY A 201 11.84 16.20 11.99
CA GLY A 201 12.66 14.98 12.01
C GLY A 201 13.26 14.61 13.37
N THR A 202 13.09 15.44 14.40
CA THR A 202 13.82 15.32 15.68
C THR A 202 13.05 14.59 16.78
N SER A 203 11.77 14.91 17.00
CA SER A 203 10.95 14.28 18.04
C SER A 203 9.64 13.71 17.50
N ILE A 204 9.28 12.51 17.98
CA ILE A 204 8.00 11.86 17.63
C ILE A 204 6.81 12.65 18.16
N THR A 205 6.99 13.40 19.25
CA THR A 205 5.92 14.18 19.89
C THR A 205 5.39 15.33 19.03
N GLN A 206 6.20 15.83 18.09
CA GLN A 206 5.79 16.85 17.13
C GLN A 206 5.03 16.25 15.94
N LEU A 207 5.17 14.95 15.69
CA LEU A 207 4.53 14.29 14.57
C LEU A 207 3.03 14.10 14.84
N SER A 208 2.19 14.48 13.87
CA SER A 208 0.76 14.21 13.95
C SER A 208 0.48 12.71 13.81
N ILE A 209 0.35 12.03 14.94
CA ILE A 209 0.02 10.60 15.02
C ILE A 209 -1.37 10.32 14.41
N PHE A 210 -2.25 11.33 14.43
CA PHE A 210 -3.61 11.21 13.91
C PHE A 210 -3.65 10.74 12.45
N SER A 211 -2.78 11.27 11.57
CA SER A 211 -2.74 10.89 10.16
C SER A 211 -2.43 9.40 9.95
N PHE A 212 -1.49 8.87 10.73
CA PHE A 212 -1.12 7.45 10.69
C PHE A 212 -2.24 6.55 11.19
N VAL A 213 -2.83 6.90 12.34
CA VAL A 213 -3.95 6.17 12.95
C VAL A 213 -5.15 6.17 12.02
N TRP A 214 -5.45 7.30 11.39
CA TRP A 214 -6.56 7.43 10.46
C TRP A 214 -6.42 6.51 9.24
N ILE A 215 -5.24 6.43 8.63
CA ILE A 215 -4.99 5.50 7.52
C ILE A 215 -5.18 4.04 7.97
N VAL A 216 -4.70 3.68 9.16
CA VAL A 216 -4.86 2.32 9.70
C VAL A 216 -6.34 1.99 9.91
N ILE A 217 -7.11 2.89 10.52
CA ILE A 217 -8.55 2.73 10.74
C ILE A 217 -9.27 2.60 9.40
N TYR A 218 -9.01 3.50 8.45
CA TYR A 218 -9.60 3.49 7.13
C TYR A 218 -9.32 2.17 6.41
N SER A 219 -8.07 1.74 6.40
CA SER A 219 -7.65 0.48 5.76
C SER A 219 -8.33 -0.73 6.40
N LEU A 220 -8.47 -0.76 7.73
CA LEU A 220 -9.15 -1.82 8.45
C LEU A 220 -10.64 -1.88 8.09
N LEU A 221 -11.32 -0.72 8.03
CA LEU A 221 -12.72 -0.64 7.62
C LEU A 221 -12.92 -1.15 6.18
N VAL A 222 -12.05 -0.77 5.25
CA VAL A 222 -12.10 -1.24 3.85
C VAL A 222 -11.84 -2.75 3.76
N LEU A 223 -10.86 -3.28 4.50
CA LEU A 223 -10.60 -4.73 4.54
C LEU A 223 -11.77 -5.50 5.14
N LEU A 224 -12.41 -5.01 6.20
CA LEU A 224 -13.61 -5.63 6.76
C LEU A 224 -14.77 -5.62 5.76
N LEU A 225 -14.96 -4.52 5.02
CA LEU A 225 -15.94 -4.43 3.95
C LEU A 225 -15.65 -5.47 2.85
N PHE A 226 -14.40 -5.57 2.39
CA PHE A 226 -13.97 -6.56 1.42
C PHE A 226 -14.26 -8.00 1.89
N LEU A 227 -13.89 -8.34 3.13
CA LEU A 227 -14.14 -9.66 3.70
C LEU A 227 -15.64 -9.99 3.83
N LYS A 228 -16.49 -8.98 4.01
CA LYS A 228 -17.95 -9.15 4.03
C LYS A 228 -18.51 -9.36 2.62
N LEU A 229 -18.04 -8.60 1.63
CA LEU A 229 -18.50 -8.69 0.24
C LEU A 229 -18.06 -10.00 -0.42
N SER A 230 -16.83 -10.45 -0.17
CA SER A 230 -16.25 -11.66 -0.74
C SER A 230 -16.77 -12.99 -0.17
N ARG A 231 -17.64 -12.94 0.84
CA ARG A 231 -18.36 -14.11 1.39
C ARG A 231 -19.60 -14.50 0.59
N ARG A 232 -20.07 -13.64 -0.30
CA ARG A 232 -21.19 -13.93 -1.21
C ARG A 232 -20.70 -14.78 -2.37
#